data_AF-I0APA4-F1
#
_entry.id   AF-I0APA4-F1
#
_cell.length_a   1.000
_cell.length_b   1.000
_cell.length_c   1.000
_cell.angle_alpha   90.00
_cell.angle_beta   90.00
_cell.angle_gamma   90.00
#
_symmetry.space_group_name_H-M   'P 1'
#
loop_
_entity.id
_entity.type
_entity.pdbx_description
1 polymer ?
#
loop_
_entity_poly.entity_id
_entity_poly.type
_entity_poly.pdbx_seq_one_letter_code
_entity_poly.pdbx_strand_id
1 'polypeptide(L)'
;MFRLKILFSVTIATTFLMVTFTACNNSANEKAEMTQADKVARGEFLVTFGGCGDCHTPKVFTPQGPFPDTSRLLSGSPSTTQINGVDNKLVQPGKWILFTQNITAAVGPWGASFAANLTPDVETGIGSWNEQMFINALRTGKHLGAGRPIMPPMPWELTGQHSDDDLKAIFAYLKSLKPVKNKVPDYMPPDRVFAHK
;
A
#
# COMPACT_ATOMS: atom_id res chain seq x y z
N MET A 1 66.84 -3.06 -43.83
CA MET A 1 65.43 -3.44 -44.07
C MET A 1 64.92 -4.20 -42.84
N PHE A 2 63.66 -4.06 -42.44
CA PHE A 2 62.98 -4.76 -41.31
C PHE A 2 63.02 -4.20 -39.86
N ARG A 3 62.91 -2.89 -39.58
CA ARG A 3 62.51 -2.44 -38.21
C ARG A 3 61.61 -1.20 -38.09
N LEU A 4 61.07 -0.66 -39.18
CA LEU A 4 60.32 0.62 -39.15
C LEU A 4 58.84 0.53 -39.57
N LYS A 5 58.22 -0.66 -39.56
CA LYS A 5 56.80 -0.84 -39.96
C LYS A 5 55.84 -1.18 -38.82
N ILE A 6 56.31 -1.40 -37.59
CA ILE A 6 55.44 -1.87 -36.49
C ILE A 6 54.84 -0.71 -35.67
N LEU A 7 55.46 0.48 -35.64
CA LEU A 7 54.97 1.59 -34.81
C LEU A 7 53.79 2.38 -35.39
N PHE A 8 53.49 2.31 -36.70
CA PHE A 8 52.38 3.06 -37.30
C PHE A 8 51.03 2.34 -37.23
N SER A 9 51.03 1.03 -36.95
CA SER A 9 49.80 0.22 -36.90
C SER A 9 49.13 0.21 -35.52
N VAL A 10 49.85 0.59 -34.46
CA VAL A 10 49.35 0.54 -33.08
C VAL A 10 48.62 1.85 -32.69
N THR A 11 48.97 2.98 -33.31
CA THR A 11 48.37 4.29 -32.98
C THR A 11 47.00 4.53 -33.61
N ILE A 12 46.70 3.90 -34.75
CA ILE A 12 45.39 4.02 -35.43
C ILE A 12 44.34 3.13 -34.76
N ALA A 13 44.75 1.97 -34.23
CA ALA A 13 43.85 1.06 -33.53
C ALA A 13 43.40 1.61 -32.16
N THR A 14 44.23 2.40 -31.47
CA THR A 14 43.89 2.99 -30.16
C THR A 14 43.01 4.24 -30.27
N THR A 15 43.10 5.01 -31.36
CA THR A 15 42.19 6.14 -31.59
C THR A 15 40.80 5.68 -32.05
N PHE A 16 40.69 4.59 -32.80
CA PHE A 16 39.38 4.06 -33.21
C PHE A 16 38.62 3.40 -32.03
N LEU A 17 39.34 2.80 -31.07
CA LEU A 17 38.74 2.17 -29.90
C LEU A 17 38.26 3.19 -28.83
N MET A 18 38.79 4.42 -28.83
CA MET A 18 38.31 5.49 -27.94
C MET A 18 37.08 6.24 -28.48
N VAL A 19 36.82 6.22 -29.79
CA VAL A 19 35.64 6.90 -30.38
C VAL A 19 34.39 6.03 -30.32
N THR A 20 34.52 4.71 -30.18
CA THR A 20 33.37 3.80 -30.05
C THR A 20 32.78 3.75 -28.63
N PHE A 21 33.48 4.22 -27.60
CA PHE A 21 32.97 4.22 -26.22
C PHE A 21 32.17 5.49 -25.86
N THR A 22 32.28 6.58 -26.61
CA THR A 22 31.58 7.84 -26.34
C THR A 22 30.19 7.93 -26.98
N ALA A 23 29.84 7.04 -27.92
CA ALA A 23 28.54 7.07 -28.59
C ALA A 23 27.42 6.28 -27.85
N CYS A 24 27.77 5.42 -26.88
CA CYS A 24 26.78 4.64 -26.13
C CYS A 24 26.36 5.26 -24.80
N ASN A 25 26.88 6.43 -24.42
CA ASN A 25 26.65 7.01 -23.10
C ASN A 25 25.78 8.28 -23.10
N ASN A 26 25.13 8.60 -24.22
CA ASN A 26 24.24 9.76 -24.34
C ASN A 26 22.75 9.46 -24.25
N SER A 27 22.37 8.24 -23.90
CA SER A 27 21.05 8.02 -23.29
C SER A 27 21.18 8.38 -21.82
N ALA A 28 21.16 9.68 -21.52
CA ALA A 28 20.82 10.14 -20.19
C ALA A 28 19.58 9.33 -19.75
N ASN A 29 19.77 8.52 -18.73
CA ASN A 29 18.76 7.64 -18.16
C ASN A 29 17.79 8.52 -17.36
N GLU A 30 17.11 9.46 -18.04
CA GLU A 30 15.83 9.97 -17.54
C GLU A 30 14.91 8.76 -17.53
N LYS A 31 14.62 8.22 -16.34
CA LYS A 31 13.48 7.32 -16.17
C LYS A 31 12.29 8.03 -16.81
N ALA A 32 11.82 7.53 -17.94
CA ALA A 32 10.59 8.02 -18.54
C ALA A 32 9.50 7.99 -17.47
N GLU A 33 8.84 9.12 -17.25
CA GLU A 33 7.77 9.19 -16.26
C GLU A 33 6.66 8.21 -16.67
N MET A 34 6.19 7.40 -15.72
CA MET A 34 5.10 6.45 -15.96
C MET A 34 3.84 7.19 -16.43
N THR A 35 3.18 6.67 -17.47
CA THR A 35 1.86 7.18 -17.85
C THR A 35 0.84 6.92 -16.74
N GLN A 36 -0.31 7.59 -16.79
CA GLN A 36 -1.38 7.32 -15.81
C GLN A 36 -1.86 5.86 -15.87
N ALA A 37 -1.92 5.26 -17.06
CA ALA A 37 -2.28 3.87 -17.23
C ALA A 37 -1.24 2.94 -16.59
N ASP A 38 0.05 3.24 -16.77
CA ASP A 38 1.14 2.48 -16.14
C ASP A 38 1.10 2.61 -14.61
N LYS A 39 0.82 3.81 -14.09
CA LYS A 39 0.66 4.06 -12.65
C LYS A 39 -0.49 3.22 -12.08
N VAL A 40 -1.63 3.18 -12.76
CA VAL A 40 -2.79 2.36 -12.34
C VAL A 40 -2.43 0.86 -12.38
N ALA A 41 -1.84 0.36 -13.47
CA ALA A 41 -1.47 -1.05 -13.58
C ALA A 41 -0.43 -1.47 -12.53
N ARG A 42 0.59 -0.63 -12.28
CA ARG A 42 1.56 -0.84 -11.22
C ARG A 42 0.92 -0.81 -9.84
N GLY A 43 0.00 0.12 -9.61
CA GLY A 43 -0.74 0.23 -8.37
C GLY A 43 -1.62 -0.98 -8.08
N GLU A 44 -2.31 -1.50 -9.10
CA GLU A 44 -3.11 -2.72 -8.99
C GLU A 44 -2.25 -3.91 -8.57
N PHE A 45 -1.09 -4.08 -9.21
CA PHE A 45 -0.12 -5.10 -8.84
C PHE A 45 0.33 -4.96 -7.38
N LEU A 46 0.73 -3.75 -6.96
CA LEU A 46 1.20 -3.49 -5.60
C LEU A 46 0.11 -3.69 -4.55
N VAL A 47 -1.12 -3.27 -4.83
CA VAL A 47 -2.27 -3.43 -3.92
C VAL A 47 -2.67 -4.90 -3.78
N THR A 48 -2.61 -5.66 -4.88
CA THR A 48 -2.91 -7.09 -4.89
C THR A 48 -1.83 -7.89 -4.20
N PHE A 49 -0.56 -7.71 -4.60
CA PHE A 49 0.57 -8.45 -4.04
C PHE A 49 0.89 -8.03 -2.60
N GLY A 50 0.72 -6.75 -2.28
CA GLY A 50 0.86 -6.22 -0.92
C GLY A 50 -0.29 -6.58 0.02
N GLY A 51 -1.30 -7.31 -0.45
CA GLY A 51 -2.38 -7.84 0.39
C GLY A 51 -3.30 -6.78 0.98
N CYS A 52 -3.43 -5.59 0.39
CA CYS A 52 -4.28 -4.55 0.99
C CYS A 52 -5.74 -5.01 1.08
N GLY A 53 -6.19 -5.84 0.13
CA GLY A 53 -7.52 -6.44 0.12
C GLY A 53 -7.80 -7.44 1.25
N ASP A 54 -6.79 -7.93 1.95
CA ASP A 54 -7.00 -8.91 3.02
C ASP A 54 -7.75 -8.30 4.20
N CYS A 55 -7.39 -7.07 4.58
CA CYS A 55 -8.06 -6.31 5.63
C CYS A 55 -9.07 -5.30 5.06
N HIS A 56 -8.82 -4.73 3.87
CA HIS A 56 -9.67 -3.66 3.33
C HIS A 56 -10.82 -4.15 2.45
N THR A 57 -10.95 -5.45 2.18
CA THR A 57 -12.11 -5.99 1.45
C THR A 57 -12.92 -6.90 2.37
N PRO A 58 -14.23 -6.67 2.60
CA PRO A 58 -15.06 -7.59 3.35
C PRO A 58 -15.10 -8.96 2.65
N LYS A 59 -15.42 -10.00 3.43
CA LYS A 59 -15.43 -11.38 2.95
C LYS A 59 -16.85 -11.96 2.96
N VAL A 60 -17.14 -12.81 1.97
CA VAL A 60 -18.32 -13.67 1.93
C VAL A 60 -17.91 -15.06 2.40
N PHE A 61 -18.71 -15.65 3.29
CA PHE A 61 -18.44 -17.00 3.79
C PHE A 61 -18.97 -18.06 2.83
N THR A 62 -18.07 -18.93 2.41
CA THR A 62 -18.37 -20.13 1.62
C THR A 62 -18.03 -21.38 2.44
N PRO A 63 -18.45 -22.58 2.01
CA PRO A 63 -18.01 -23.83 2.62
C PRO A 63 -16.48 -24.01 2.62
N GLN A 64 -15.76 -23.33 1.72
CA GLN A 64 -14.29 -23.35 1.61
C GLN A 64 -13.63 -22.23 2.44
N GLY A 65 -14.41 -21.45 3.19
CA GLY A 65 -13.94 -20.34 4.01
C GLY A 65 -14.29 -18.96 3.44
N PRO A 66 -13.75 -17.88 4.04
CA PRO A 66 -14.02 -16.51 3.63
C PRO A 66 -13.32 -16.16 2.30
N PHE A 67 -14.08 -15.69 1.32
CA PHE A 67 -13.57 -15.17 0.04
C PHE A 67 -13.83 -13.67 -0.08
N PRO A 68 -12.96 -12.89 -0.76
CA PRO A 68 -13.20 -11.46 -1.02
C PRO A 68 -14.56 -11.19 -1.66
N ASP A 69 -15.32 -10.27 -1.06
CA ASP A 69 -16.51 -9.69 -1.68
C ASP A 69 -16.10 -8.67 -2.74
N THR A 70 -16.05 -9.11 -4.00
CA THR A 70 -15.63 -8.27 -5.12
C THR A 70 -16.61 -7.13 -5.41
N SER A 71 -17.86 -7.21 -4.96
CA SER A 71 -18.83 -6.11 -5.07
C SER A 71 -18.51 -4.94 -4.14
N ARG A 72 -17.65 -5.19 -3.14
CA ARG A 72 -17.24 -4.27 -2.08
C ARG A 72 -15.72 -4.17 -1.94
N LEU A 73 -15.00 -4.41 -3.04
CA LEU A 73 -13.54 -4.39 -3.11
C LEU A 73 -12.97 -3.13 -2.45
N LEU A 74 -12.06 -3.31 -1.50
CA LEU A 74 -11.32 -2.24 -0.81
C LEU A 74 -12.20 -1.23 -0.04
N SER A 75 -13.47 -1.56 0.23
CA SER A 75 -14.42 -0.69 0.94
C SER A 75 -14.27 -0.66 2.46
N GLY A 76 -13.33 -1.41 3.02
CA GLY A 76 -13.03 -1.47 4.44
C GLY A 76 -13.99 -2.35 5.24
N SER A 77 -13.97 -2.18 6.57
CA SER A 77 -14.90 -2.84 7.48
C SER A 77 -16.35 -2.48 7.17
N PRO A 78 -17.29 -3.45 7.09
CA PRO A 78 -18.71 -3.14 6.98
C PRO A 78 -19.15 -2.16 8.08
N SER A 79 -19.94 -1.15 7.74
CA SER A 79 -20.51 -0.19 8.70
C SER A 79 -21.31 -0.85 9.84
N THR A 80 -21.81 -2.06 9.61
CA THR A 80 -22.56 -2.88 10.58
C THR A 80 -21.67 -3.73 11.48
N THR A 81 -20.34 -3.64 11.35
CA THR A 81 -19.42 -4.43 12.17
C THR A 81 -19.56 -4.02 13.63
N GLN A 82 -19.76 -5.01 14.50
CA GLN A 82 -19.85 -4.81 15.94
C GLN A 82 -18.80 -5.64 16.65
N ILE A 83 -18.17 -5.05 17.66
CA ILE A 83 -17.25 -5.73 18.57
C ILE A 83 -17.89 -5.71 19.94
N ASN A 84 -18.32 -6.89 20.41
CA ASN A 84 -18.97 -7.06 21.71
C ASN A 84 -18.43 -8.34 22.38
N GLY A 85 -18.36 -8.35 23.71
CA GLY A 85 -18.10 -9.57 24.48
C GLY A 85 -16.70 -10.15 24.32
N VAL A 86 -15.70 -9.32 24.01
CA VAL A 86 -14.30 -9.77 23.96
C VAL A 86 -13.75 -9.86 25.38
N ASP A 87 -13.32 -11.06 25.79
CA ASP A 87 -12.58 -11.22 27.04
C ASP A 87 -11.19 -10.58 26.92
N ASN A 88 -10.92 -9.58 27.77
CA ASN A 88 -9.65 -8.86 27.76
C ASN A 88 -8.45 -9.78 28.00
N LYS A 89 -8.63 -10.93 28.67
CA LYS A 89 -7.58 -11.92 28.97
C LYS A 89 -7.04 -12.58 27.71
N LEU A 90 -7.81 -12.61 26.63
CA LEU A 90 -7.40 -13.20 25.36
C LEU A 90 -6.43 -12.30 24.59
N VAL A 91 -6.47 -10.99 24.84
CA VAL A 91 -5.77 -9.97 24.05
C VAL A 91 -4.76 -9.15 24.84
N GLN A 92 -4.31 -9.64 26.01
CA GLN A 92 -3.23 -9.01 26.77
C GLN A 92 -1.88 -9.14 26.04
N PRO A 93 -0.86 -8.32 26.39
CA PRO A 93 0.49 -8.49 25.85
C PRO A 93 1.00 -9.94 25.98
N GLY A 94 1.53 -10.49 24.87
CA GLY A 94 1.96 -11.89 24.80
C GLY A 94 0.83 -12.90 24.58
N LYS A 95 -0.40 -12.44 24.33
CA LYS A 95 -1.56 -13.27 23.95
C LYS A 95 -1.97 -12.99 22.50
N TRP A 96 -3.22 -13.29 22.16
CA TRP A 96 -3.72 -13.25 20.80
C TRP A 96 -4.06 -11.84 20.35
N ILE A 97 -3.97 -11.60 19.04
CA ILE A 97 -4.74 -10.56 18.39
C ILE A 97 -5.94 -11.26 17.76
N LEU A 98 -7.14 -10.77 18.05
CA LEU A 98 -8.36 -11.35 17.50
C LEU A 98 -8.76 -10.59 16.24
N PHE A 99 -9.15 -11.31 15.20
CA PHE A 99 -9.73 -10.73 14.00
C PHE A 99 -11.20 -11.13 13.91
N THR A 100 -12.01 -10.21 13.42
CA THR A 100 -13.35 -10.55 12.92
C THR A 100 -13.22 -11.58 11.79
N GLN A 101 -14.25 -12.40 11.58
CA GLN A 101 -14.14 -13.51 10.63
C GLN A 101 -13.84 -13.04 9.19
N ASN A 102 -14.26 -11.82 8.82
CA ASN A 102 -13.96 -11.21 7.52
C ASN A 102 -12.62 -10.45 7.48
N ILE A 103 -11.84 -10.49 8.56
CA ILE A 103 -10.49 -9.93 8.70
C ILE A 103 -10.46 -8.38 8.58
N THR A 104 -11.61 -7.71 8.57
CA THR A 104 -11.64 -6.25 8.38
C THR A 104 -11.51 -5.45 9.66
N ALA A 105 -11.67 -6.09 10.83
CA ALA A 105 -11.50 -5.48 12.14
C ALA A 105 -10.69 -6.40 13.07
N ALA A 106 -9.88 -5.77 13.94
CA ALA A 106 -8.99 -6.46 14.85
C ALA A 106 -9.13 -5.92 16.28
N VAL A 107 -8.90 -6.79 17.26
CA VAL A 107 -8.93 -6.47 18.69
C VAL A 107 -7.62 -6.91 19.34
N GLY A 108 -6.99 -5.99 20.07
CA GLY A 108 -5.73 -6.20 20.78
C GLY A 108 -5.66 -5.37 22.06
N PRO A 109 -4.48 -5.28 22.72
CA PRO A 109 -4.28 -4.43 23.88
C PRO A 109 -4.64 -2.95 23.64
N TRP A 110 -4.59 -2.52 22.38
CA TRP A 110 -4.96 -1.16 21.96
C TRP A 110 -6.47 -0.94 21.82
N GLY A 111 -7.32 -1.95 22.03
CA GLY A 111 -8.76 -1.87 21.77
C GLY A 111 -9.09 -2.46 20.40
N ALA A 112 -10.10 -1.92 19.71
CA ALA A 112 -10.59 -2.42 18.43
C ALA A 112 -10.40 -1.41 17.30
N SER A 113 -9.83 -1.87 16.20
CA SER A 113 -9.56 -1.11 14.99
C SER A 113 -10.33 -1.69 13.81
N PHE A 114 -10.65 -0.82 12.85
CA PHE A 114 -11.45 -1.14 11.67
C PHE A 114 -10.69 -0.67 10.43
N ALA A 115 -10.50 -1.55 9.46
CA ALA A 115 -9.89 -1.22 8.18
C ALA A 115 -10.71 -0.14 7.46
N ALA A 116 -10.03 0.90 7.00
CA ALA A 116 -10.64 2.05 6.33
C ALA A 116 -11.20 1.69 4.94
N ASN A 117 -12.13 2.50 4.45
CA ASN A 117 -12.56 2.47 3.06
C ASN A 117 -11.49 3.16 2.19
N LEU A 118 -10.86 2.40 1.28
CA LEU A 118 -9.81 2.90 0.38
C LEU A 118 -10.34 3.29 -1.00
N THR A 119 -11.64 3.15 -1.26
CA THR A 119 -12.25 3.53 -2.53
C THR A 119 -12.30 5.07 -2.67
N PRO A 120 -12.47 5.62 -3.88
CA PRO A 120 -12.51 7.07 -4.09
C PRO A 120 -13.86 7.69 -3.73
N ASP A 121 -14.66 7.04 -2.88
CA ASP A 121 -15.86 7.65 -2.30
C ASP A 121 -15.48 8.91 -1.51
N VAL A 122 -16.15 10.03 -1.80
CA VAL A 122 -15.78 11.36 -1.28
C VAL A 122 -16.13 11.52 0.20
N GLU A 123 -17.22 10.90 0.64
CA GLU A 123 -17.73 11.07 2.01
C GLU A 123 -17.09 10.09 2.99
N THR A 124 -16.86 8.85 2.55
CA THR A 124 -16.50 7.74 3.44
C THR A 124 -15.18 7.06 3.09
N GLY A 125 -14.62 7.34 1.91
CA GLY A 125 -13.34 6.80 1.45
C GLY A 125 -12.24 7.85 1.30
N ILE A 126 -11.32 7.63 0.36
CA ILE A 126 -10.19 8.55 0.07
C ILE A 126 -10.51 9.52 -1.06
N GLY A 127 -11.79 9.70 -1.42
CA GLY A 127 -12.23 10.54 -2.52
C GLY A 127 -11.74 11.99 -2.43
N SER A 128 -11.72 12.55 -1.22
CA SER A 128 -11.25 13.91 -0.92
C SER A 128 -9.75 14.03 -0.67
N TRP A 129 -9.01 12.90 -0.60
CA TRP A 129 -7.58 12.91 -0.34
C TRP A 129 -6.83 13.29 -1.61
N ASN A 130 -5.74 14.04 -1.44
CA ASN A 130 -4.73 14.19 -2.49
C ASN A 130 -3.58 13.20 -2.29
N GLU A 131 -2.72 13.08 -3.30
CA GLU A 131 -1.60 12.14 -3.32
C GLU A 131 -0.63 12.35 -2.15
N GLN A 132 -0.30 13.62 -1.83
CA GLN A 132 0.62 13.93 -0.74
C GLN A 132 0.04 13.54 0.62
N MET A 133 -1.26 13.74 0.84
CA MET A 133 -1.93 13.29 2.07
C MET A 133 -1.86 11.77 2.21
N PHE A 134 -2.06 11.04 1.12
CA PHE A 134 -1.95 9.58 1.11
C PHE A 134 -0.52 9.11 1.42
N ILE A 135 0.48 9.66 0.74
CA ILE A 135 1.89 9.34 0.98
C ILE A 135 2.27 9.67 2.42
N ASN A 136 1.95 10.88 2.89
CA ASN A 136 2.25 11.27 4.26
C ASN A 136 1.56 10.36 5.27
N ALA A 137 0.33 9.93 5.02
CA ALA A 137 -0.35 9.01 5.94
C ALA A 137 0.39 7.68 6.09
N LEU A 138 0.94 7.15 5.00
CA LEU A 138 1.76 5.94 5.03
C LEU A 138 3.15 6.19 5.63
N ARG A 139 3.79 7.33 5.38
CA ARG A 139 5.12 7.65 5.94
C ARG A 139 5.07 7.93 7.44
N THR A 140 4.00 8.54 7.93
CA THR A 140 3.91 9.02 9.32
C THR A 140 3.02 8.16 10.21
N GLY A 141 2.24 7.25 9.63
CA GLY A 141 1.26 6.48 10.38
C GLY A 141 0.14 7.34 10.95
N LYS A 142 -0.17 8.48 10.33
CA LYS A 142 -1.22 9.41 10.79
C LYS A 142 -2.25 9.62 9.71
N HIS A 143 -3.53 9.64 10.08
CA HIS A 143 -4.62 9.96 9.17
C HIS A 143 -4.38 11.31 8.47
N LEU A 144 -4.49 11.35 7.14
CA LEU A 144 -4.15 12.52 6.31
C LEU A 144 -2.71 13.05 6.49
N GLY A 145 -1.81 12.25 7.07
CA GLY A 145 -0.42 12.59 7.36
C GLY A 145 -0.18 13.32 8.69
N ALA A 146 -1.22 13.85 9.34
CA ALA A 146 -1.06 14.69 10.53
C ALA A 146 -2.09 14.46 11.65
N GLY A 147 -3.20 13.76 11.37
CA GLY A 147 -4.28 13.52 12.31
C GLY A 147 -3.98 12.40 13.31
N ARG A 148 -5.05 11.68 13.70
CA ARG A 148 -4.96 10.54 14.61
C ARG A 148 -4.03 9.43 14.06
N PRO A 149 -3.41 8.62 14.91
CA PRO A 149 -2.65 7.45 14.48
C PRO A 149 -3.48 6.49 13.63
N ILE A 150 -2.84 5.86 12.65
CA ILE A 150 -3.32 4.67 11.98
C ILE A 150 -3.17 3.52 12.98
N MET A 151 -4.29 2.88 13.31
CA MET A 151 -4.32 1.85 14.34
C MET A 151 -3.78 0.52 13.80
N PRO A 152 -3.16 -0.32 14.65
CA PRO A 152 -2.78 -1.67 14.28
C PRO A 152 -3.98 -2.48 13.78
N PRO A 153 -3.79 -3.50 12.93
CA PRO A 153 -2.50 -4.03 12.47
C PRO A 153 -2.08 -3.49 11.09
N MET A 154 -2.61 -2.34 10.65
CA MET A 154 -2.24 -1.77 9.35
C MET A 154 -0.72 -1.55 9.28
N PRO A 155 0.01 -2.17 8.32
CA PRO A 155 1.47 -2.17 8.29
C PRO A 155 2.02 -0.92 7.59
N TRP A 156 1.59 0.27 8.03
CA TRP A 156 1.97 1.53 7.40
C TRP A 156 3.49 1.75 7.44
N GLU A 157 4.21 1.22 8.43
CA GLU A 157 5.66 1.31 8.54
C GLU A 157 6.37 0.59 7.39
N LEU A 158 5.80 -0.51 6.91
CA LEU A 158 6.35 -1.32 5.82
C LEU A 158 5.91 -0.76 4.46
N THR A 159 4.62 -0.48 4.31
CA THR A 159 4.11 0.12 3.07
C THR A 159 4.74 1.50 2.84
N GLY A 160 4.89 2.28 3.90
CA GLY A 160 5.57 3.58 3.93
C GLY A 160 7.09 3.50 3.77
N GLN A 161 7.68 2.37 3.36
CA GLN A 161 9.08 2.28 2.91
C GLN A 161 9.22 2.13 1.39
N HIS A 162 8.13 1.91 0.65
CA HIS A 162 8.17 1.83 -0.80
C HIS A 162 8.66 3.15 -1.43
N SER A 163 9.07 3.09 -2.71
CA SER A 163 9.44 4.30 -3.45
C SER A 163 8.24 5.25 -3.59
N ASP A 164 8.50 6.55 -3.78
CA ASP A 164 7.41 7.49 -4.04
C ASP A 164 6.63 7.09 -5.29
N ASP A 165 7.29 6.65 -6.35
CA ASP A 165 6.63 6.16 -7.57
C ASP A 165 5.65 5.01 -7.29
N ASP A 166 6.03 4.05 -6.42
CA ASP A 166 5.16 2.94 -6.02
C ASP A 166 3.98 3.42 -5.17
N LEU A 167 4.20 4.36 -4.23
CA LEU A 167 3.11 4.92 -3.42
C LEU A 167 2.12 5.74 -4.27
N LYS A 168 2.63 6.49 -5.25
CA LYS A 168 1.83 7.21 -6.24
C LYS A 168 1.04 6.25 -7.12
N ALA A 169 1.66 5.15 -7.56
CA ALA A 169 0.99 4.10 -8.32
C ALA A 169 -0.14 3.46 -7.51
N ILE A 170 0.10 3.09 -6.25
CA ILE A 170 -0.94 2.60 -5.34
C ILE A 170 -2.10 3.60 -5.26
N PHE A 171 -1.81 4.87 -4.99
CA PHE A 171 -2.84 5.91 -4.92
C PHE A 171 -3.61 6.03 -6.24
N ALA A 172 -2.92 6.06 -7.38
CA ALA A 172 -3.54 6.11 -8.70
C ALA A 172 -4.52 4.96 -8.94
N TYR A 173 -4.13 3.72 -8.59
CA TYR A 173 -5.03 2.57 -8.67
C TYR A 173 -6.23 2.72 -7.74
N LEU A 174 -6.03 3.06 -6.47
CA LEU A 174 -7.12 3.26 -5.52
C LEU A 174 -8.11 4.35 -6.01
N LYS A 175 -7.61 5.41 -6.63
CA LYS A 175 -8.42 6.48 -7.22
C LYS A 175 -9.18 6.07 -8.49
N SER A 176 -8.75 4.99 -9.16
CA SER A 176 -9.42 4.46 -10.36
C SER A 176 -10.60 3.52 -10.05
N LEU A 177 -10.71 3.06 -8.81
CA LEU A 177 -11.75 2.11 -8.39
C LEU A 177 -13.16 2.72 -8.47
N LYS A 178 -14.16 1.84 -8.58
CA LYS A 178 -15.56 2.25 -8.37
C LYS A 178 -15.74 2.72 -6.92
N PRO A 179 -16.30 3.93 -6.69
CA PRO A 179 -16.62 4.39 -5.33
C PRO A 179 -17.60 3.46 -4.63
N VAL A 180 -17.34 3.16 -3.36
CA VAL A 180 -18.26 2.42 -2.48
C VAL A 180 -18.51 3.26 -1.24
N LYS A 181 -19.74 3.72 -1.04
CA LYS A 181 -20.13 4.45 0.17
C LYS A 181 -20.23 3.47 1.35
N ASN A 182 -19.29 3.56 2.27
CA ASN A 182 -19.23 2.73 3.47
C ASN A 182 -18.54 3.48 4.62
N LYS A 183 -19.32 4.02 5.54
CA LYS A 183 -18.80 4.63 6.77
C LYS A 183 -18.37 3.54 7.73
N VAL A 184 -17.07 3.24 7.76
CA VAL A 184 -16.48 2.26 8.67
C VAL A 184 -16.68 2.71 10.13
N PRO A 185 -16.81 1.78 11.10
CA PRO A 185 -16.86 2.15 12.50
C PRO A 185 -15.60 2.87 12.96
N ASP A 186 -15.76 3.77 13.92
CA ASP A 186 -14.63 4.45 14.54
C ASP A 186 -13.84 3.51 15.45
N TYR A 187 -12.56 3.82 15.63
CA TYR A 187 -11.70 3.16 16.61
C TYR A 187 -12.37 3.09 18.00
N MET A 188 -12.33 1.91 18.61
CA MET A 188 -12.84 1.69 19.96
C MET A 188 -11.65 1.51 20.92
N PRO A 189 -11.39 2.47 21.83
CA PRO A 189 -10.38 2.28 22.87
C PRO A 189 -10.70 1.12 23.82
N PRO A 190 -9.69 0.60 24.55
CA PRO A 190 -9.82 -0.57 25.41
C PRO A 190 -10.99 -0.52 26.40
N ASP A 191 -11.22 0.64 27.01
CA ASP A 191 -12.30 0.87 27.96
C ASP A 191 -13.70 0.64 27.34
N ARG A 192 -13.87 0.96 26.05
CA ARG A 192 -15.12 0.71 25.32
C ARG A 192 -15.25 -0.73 24.83
N VAL A 193 -14.15 -1.41 24.52
CA VAL A 193 -14.17 -2.80 24.03
C VAL A 193 -14.37 -3.79 25.18
N PHE A 194 -13.72 -3.55 26.32
CA PHE A 194 -13.68 -4.45 27.47
C PHE A 194 -14.57 -4.00 28.63
N ALA A 195 -15.44 -3.00 28.41
CA ALA A 195 -16.45 -2.64 29.38
C ALA A 195 -17.24 -3.89 29.76
N HIS A 196 -17.18 -4.27 31.04
CA HIS A 196 -17.98 -5.35 31.58
C HIS A 196 -19.45 -4.96 31.44
N LYS A 197 -20.19 -5.68 30.58
CA LYS A 197 -21.64 -5.74 30.67
C LYS A 197 -22.03 -6.84 31.63
#